data_AF-A2DH58-F1
#
_entry.id   AF-A2DH58-F1
#
_cell.length_a   1.000
_cell.length_b   1.000
_cell.length_c   1.000
_cell.angle_alpha   90.00
_cell.angle_beta   90.00
_cell.angle_gamma   90.00
#
_symmetry.space_group_name_H-M   'P 1'
#
loop_
_entity.id
_entity.type
_entity.pdbx_description
1 polymer ?
#
loop_
_entity_poly.entity_id
_entity_poly.type
_entity_poly.pdbx_seq_one_letter_code
_entity_poly.pdbx_strand_id
1 'polypeptide(L)'
;MADILFNDTSSVKKKKSGLAGKSTGFSKSKVESNPALNLFGNDDLFASKPKEKKDDLFGPTLKRDSSKDVLNTKKTEKPNELVENFLKSHPALQEFVRLSPIAEFGLTQEQIQEKIQQSAQNDFARFKNITPILFGQQTRVDTLIEKINKKYANQKVPFGASLNRRGLHSLTYTLRVDRVELCRDNIDRVSEILQFIGHLINIFSSSTVTQELRIDINGLEQAITNFEETNPEYIKMSRIIHQVDKEVKKTETIDSSWPTIRNIVGKLFNPQTGYFPDLGTAESLFEIFVQSFPTEIKQKLDKLIDLSISHPNAIGKAILTQSKEVMKYYDIDSDQNLQYMFILFARYFFSQIYQSTIGPNILSADISTFTARIVSLRKLSPIGFGFSGNFLPENLKGLTLESFPADNPYKEAIGCFELIQFQYCPLDFCRAVHEALKTIQSIASEISFEIKTNANNGKIYAKSDHLLCLDDLFDISLIVLVLAAPVSLKAMVEQFEPYIESLEMTAELEFAFTNISAMVKHIMEMDISNFMNAAKERTNQFVDIDPLRIMS
;
A
#
# COMPACT_ATOMS: atom_id res chain seq x y z
N MET A 1 -44.13 -40.71 -1.58
CA MET A 1 -44.88 -41.86 -1.01
C MET A 1 -44.74 -41.79 0.50
N ALA A 2 -45.82 -42.06 1.24
CA ALA A 2 -45.90 -42.10 2.71
C ALA A 2 -45.60 -40.78 3.46
N ASP A 3 -46.63 -40.27 4.14
CA ASP A 3 -46.59 -39.19 5.13
C ASP A 3 -46.40 -39.73 6.57
N ILE A 4 -46.82 -38.95 7.57
CA ILE A 4 -46.97 -39.24 9.02
C ILE A 4 -45.68 -38.94 9.82
N LEU A 5 -45.52 -37.77 10.48
CA LEU A 5 -46.32 -37.00 11.46
C LEU A 5 -46.08 -37.40 12.93
N PHE A 6 -45.63 -36.41 13.71
CA PHE A 6 -45.83 -36.16 15.15
C PHE A 6 -45.74 -37.31 16.18
N ASN A 7 -44.99 -37.05 17.26
CA ASN A 7 -45.69 -36.77 18.52
C ASN A 7 -44.94 -35.80 19.43
N ASP A 8 -45.71 -35.06 20.22
CA ASP A 8 -45.26 -34.03 21.18
C ASP A 8 -45.71 -34.44 22.59
N THR A 9 -44.93 -34.14 23.62
CA THR A 9 -45.35 -33.89 25.02
C THR A 9 -44.09 -33.63 25.88
N SER A 10 -43.91 -32.44 26.48
CA SER A 10 -44.55 -31.93 27.71
C SER A 10 -44.28 -32.79 28.97
N SER A 11 -43.91 -32.24 30.13
CA SER A 11 -43.74 -30.83 30.56
C SER A 11 -43.17 -30.72 32.01
N VAL A 12 -43.19 -29.50 32.60
CA VAL A 12 -43.46 -29.23 34.05
C VAL A 12 -42.29 -29.49 35.05
N LYS A 13 -41.94 -28.71 36.12
CA LYS A 13 -42.31 -27.45 36.88
C LYS A 13 -41.08 -27.11 37.78
N LYS A 14 -40.71 -25.94 38.37
CA LYS A 14 -41.09 -24.50 38.57
C LYS A 14 -39.74 -23.74 38.94
N LYS A 15 -39.49 -22.67 39.75
CA LYS A 15 -40.24 -21.81 40.72
C LYS A 15 -39.52 -20.46 41.13
N LYS A 16 -39.50 -19.40 40.29
CA LYS A 16 -39.11 -17.98 40.65
C LYS A 16 -37.60 -17.73 40.93
N SER A 17 -37.03 -16.51 41.05
CA SER A 17 -37.48 -15.08 40.99
C SER A 17 -36.29 -14.19 40.53
N GLY A 18 -36.41 -12.95 40.04
CA GLY A 18 -37.60 -12.10 39.82
C GLY A 18 -37.46 -10.71 40.46
N LEU A 19 -37.26 -9.66 39.66
CA LEU A 19 -37.36 -8.23 40.02
C LEU A 19 -37.55 -7.39 38.74
N ALA A 20 -38.10 -6.17 38.85
CA ALA A 20 -38.50 -5.34 37.70
C ALA A 20 -38.05 -3.88 37.86
N GLY A 21 -37.70 -3.21 36.76
CA GLY A 21 -37.21 -1.82 36.76
C GLY A 21 -37.23 -1.14 35.39
N LYS A 22 -38.18 -0.22 35.21
CA LYS A 22 -38.35 0.76 34.11
C LYS A 22 -37.00 1.40 33.71
N SER A 23 -36.50 1.29 32.47
CA SER A 23 -36.88 2.03 31.24
C SER A 23 -36.54 3.53 31.22
N THR A 24 -35.60 3.95 30.34
CA THR A 24 -35.68 5.09 29.38
C THR A 24 -34.35 5.33 28.65
N GLY A 25 -34.38 5.83 27.41
CA GLY A 25 -33.40 6.83 26.93
C GLY A 25 -32.31 6.39 25.93
N PHE A 26 -32.52 6.75 24.66
CA PHE A 26 -31.50 7.10 23.65
C PHE A 26 -30.23 6.24 23.49
N SER A 27 -30.30 5.30 22.54
CA SER A 27 -29.11 4.81 21.83
C SER A 27 -28.46 5.95 21.02
N LYS A 28 -27.16 6.21 21.27
CA LYS A 28 -26.27 6.80 20.27
C LYS A 28 -25.28 5.72 19.83
N SER A 29 -25.49 5.17 18.63
CA SER A 29 -24.49 4.33 17.98
C SER A 29 -23.25 5.16 17.67
N LYS A 30 -22.14 4.89 18.36
CA LYS A 30 -20.83 5.28 17.85
C LYS A 30 -20.52 4.38 16.65
N VAL A 31 -20.30 4.97 15.49
CA VAL A 31 -19.57 4.31 14.42
C VAL A 31 -18.12 4.26 14.86
N GLU A 32 -17.60 3.07 15.18
CA GLU A 32 -16.17 2.87 15.41
C GLU A 32 -15.48 2.77 14.05
N SER A 33 -15.03 3.93 13.53
CA SER A 33 -14.28 4.01 12.28
C SER A 33 -12.94 3.28 12.44
N ASN A 34 -12.78 2.17 11.72
CA ASN A 34 -11.63 1.29 11.80
C ASN A 34 -10.37 1.95 11.17
N PRO A 35 -9.34 2.36 11.92
CA PRO A 35 -8.28 3.25 11.38
C PRO A 35 -7.25 2.56 10.47
N ALA A 36 -7.30 1.24 10.33
CA ALA A 36 -6.22 0.43 9.75
C ALA A 36 -6.14 0.45 8.21
N LEU A 37 -7.18 0.92 7.51
CA LEU A 37 -7.32 0.79 6.05
C LEU A 37 -6.65 1.90 5.20
N ASN A 38 -6.04 2.91 5.82
CA ASN A 38 -5.38 4.04 5.12
C ASN A 38 -3.84 3.92 5.09
N LEU A 39 -3.30 2.70 4.97
CA LEU A 39 -1.86 2.42 5.14
C LEU A 39 -1.10 2.04 3.86
N PHE A 40 -1.78 1.94 2.72
CA PHE A 40 -1.16 1.65 1.43
C PHE A 40 -1.25 2.89 0.53
N GLY A 41 -0.08 3.44 0.21
CA GLY A 41 0.09 4.47 -0.83
C GLY A 41 0.58 3.85 -2.13
N ASN A 42 0.36 4.57 -3.23
CA ASN A 42 0.93 4.20 -4.52
C ASN A 42 2.41 4.58 -4.55
N ASP A 43 3.30 3.67 -4.98
CA ASP A 43 4.72 3.96 -5.23
C ASP A 43 5.23 3.25 -6.50
N ASP A 44 5.98 3.97 -7.33
CA ASP A 44 6.49 3.53 -8.64
C ASP A 44 7.71 2.59 -8.53
N LEU A 45 7.47 1.33 -8.19
CA LEU A 45 8.54 0.33 -7.97
C LEU A 45 9.18 -0.28 -9.25
N PHE A 46 8.96 0.28 -10.45
CA PHE A 46 9.43 -0.31 -11.72
C PHE A 46 10.09 0.68 -12.70
N ALA A 47 11.29 1.16 -12.36
CA ALA A 47 12.16 1.92 -13.27
C ALA A 47 13.57 1.29 -13.39
N SER A 48 13.66 0.11 -14.01
CA SER A 48 14.95 -0.58 -14.21
C SER A 48 15.66 -0.16 -15.50
N LYS A 49 16.95 0.20 -15.39
CA LYS A 49 17.91 0.21 -16.51
C LYS A 49 19.24 -0.42 -16.06
N PRO A 50 19.95 -1.16 -16.94
CA PRO A 50 21.05 -2.03 -16.54
C PRO A 50 22.35 -1.27 -16.25
N LYS A 51 23.19 -1.87 -15.39
CA LYS A 51 24.57 -1.41 -15.12
C LYS A 51 25.55 -2.06 -16.09
N GLU A 52 26.48 -1.27 -16.62
CA GLU A 52 27.82 -1.78 -16.97
C GLU A 52 28.83 -1.41 -15.88
N LYS A 53 29.92 -2.17 -15.78
CA LYS A 53 30.98 -1.97 -14.79
C LYS A 53 32.24 -1.42 -15.46
N LYS A 54 32.92 -0.50 -14.76
CA LYS A 54 34.28 -0.77 -14.26
C LYS A 54 34.69 0.23 -13.19
N ASP A 55 35.59 -0.22 -12.33
CA ASP A 55 36.23 0.55 -11.28
C ASP A 55 37.26 1.52 -11.87
N ASP A 56 37.42 2.70 -11.27
CA ASP A 56 38.76 3.26 -11.06
C ASP A 56 38.78 4.28 -9.91
N LEU A 57 39.97 4.53 -9.37
CA LEU A 57 40.19 5.22 -8.09
C LEU A 57 40.68 6.67 -8.26
N PHE A 58 40.16 7.58 -7.43
CA PHE A 58 40.60 8.98 -7.22
C PHE A 58 40.59 9.97 -8.40
N GLY A 59 39.93 11.13 -8.20
CA GLY A 59 40.28 12.39 -8.86
C GLY A 59 39.16 13.06 -9.68
N PRO A 60 38.80 14.33 -9.40
CA PRO A 60 37.81 15.05 -10.18
C PRO A 60 38.41 15.62 -11.48
N THR A 61 37.93 15.17 -12.63
CA THR A 61 38.17 15.83 -13.92
C THR A 61 36.87 16.30 -14.55
N LEU A 62 36.57 17.59 -14.37
CA LEU A 62 35.50 18.28 -15.08
C LEU A 62 35.77 18.23 -16.59
N LYS A 63 35.00 17.41 -17.32
CA LYS A 63 34.95 17.50 -18.78
C LYS A 63 34.38 18.87 -19.16
N ARG A 64 35.17 19.64 -19.90
CA ARG A 64 34.68 20.79 -20.67
C ARG A 64 33.91 20.25 -21.86
N ASP A 65 32.58 20.27 -21.82
CA ASP A 65 31.77 20.25 -23.03
C ASP A 65 31.59 21.68 -23.57
N SER A 66 31.78 21.83 -24.88
CA SER A 66 31.99 23.12 -25.53
C SER A 66 30.73 23.65 -26.21
N SER A 67 29.84 24.28 -25.44
CA SER A 67 28.72 25.05 -25.98
C SER A 67 29.16 26.47 -26.39
N LYS A 68 29.93 26.57 -27.48
CA LYS A 68 29.94 27.79 -28.28
C LYS A 68 28.65 27.81 -29.10
N ASP A 69 27.71 28.68 -28.74
CA ASP A 69 26.98 29.56 -29.68
C ASP A 69 25.77 30.26 -29.02
N VAL A 70 26.06 31.21 -28.12
CA VAL A 70 25.24 32.42 -27.98
C VAL A 70 26.21 33.60 -27.81
N LEU A 71 26.37 34.42 -28.86
CA LEU A 71 27.28 35.56 -28.87
C LEU A 71 26.47 36.85 -29.16
N ASN A 72 26.58 37.83 -28.26
CA ASN A 72 25.83 39.09 -28.22
C ASN A 72 24.31 38.89 -27.94
N THR A 73 23.73 39.45 -26.88
CA THR A 73 23.96 40.81 -26.36
C THR A 73 24.22 40.86 -24.85
N LYS A 74 25.42 41.31 -24.43
CA LYS A 74 25.63 41.75 -23.03
C LYS A 74 25.11 43.18 -22.86
N LYS A 75 23.89 43.33 -22.35
CA LYS A 75 23.63 44.44 -21.42
C LYS A 75 24.44 44.18 -20.16
N THR A 76 25.09 45.21 -19.62
CA THR A 76 25.59 45.17 -18.24
C THR A 76 24.41 45.36 -17.31
N GLU A 77 23.79 44.26 -16.89
CA GLU A 77 22.83 44.27 -15.78
C GLU A 77 23.50 44.86 -14.54
N LYS A 78 22.75 45.66 -13.77
CA LYS A 78 23.29 46.30 -12.56
C LYS A 78 23.50 45.23 -11.48
N PRO A 79 24.47 45.38 -10.56
CA PRO A 79 24.72 44.41 -9.49
C PRO A 79 23.45 44.03 -8.70
N ASN A 80 22.57 45.00 -8.41
CA ASN A 80 21.29 44.75 -7.74
C ASN A 80 20.33 43.87 -8.60
N GLU A 81 20.28 44.09 -9.92
CA GLU A 81 19.41 43.33 -10.85
C GLU A 81 19.86 41.86 -10.90
N LEU A 82 21.18 41.61 -10.91
CA LEU A 82 21.77 40.26 -10.84
C LEU A 82 21.43 39.53 -9.53
N VAL A 83 21.55 40.21 -8.38
CA VAL A 83 21.23 39.62 -7.06
C VAL A 83 19.74 39.33 -6.93
N GLU A 84 18.87 40.25 -7.35
CA GLU A 84 17.42 40.02 -7.35
C GLU A 84 17.02 38.84 -8.26
N ASN A 85 17.62 38.73 -9.45
CA ASN A 85 17.37 37.62 -10.36
C ASN A 85 17.85 36.29 -9.76
N PHE A 86 19.00 36.27 -9.08
CA PHE A 86 19.53 35.10 -8.39
C PHE A 86 18.64 34.63 -7.23
N LEU A 87 18.05 35.55 -6.45
CA LEU A 87 17.09 35.19 -5.40
C LEU A 87 15.73 34.74 -5.96
N LYS A 88 15.33 35.24 -7.14
CA LYS A 88 14.13 34.77 -7.86
C LYS A 88 14.31 33.36 -8.44
N SER A 89 15.51 33.00 -8.91
CA SER A 89 15.80 31.66 -9.44
C SER A 89 16.01 30.60 -8.36
N HIS A 90 16.34 30.99 -7.11
CA HIS A 90 16.58 30.07 -6.00
C HIS A 90 15.64 30.38 -4.81
N PRO A 91 14.32 30.10 -4.90
CA PRO A 91 13.34 30.52 -3.90
C PRO A 91 13.61 29.99 -2.49
N ALA A 92 14.26 28.82 -2.35
CA ALA A 92 14.66 28.27 -1.06
C ALA A 92 15.65 29.17 -0.28
N LEU A 93 16.38 30.07 -0.93
CA LEU A 93 17.23 31.06 -0.25
C LEU A 93 16.42 32.11 0.51
N GLN A 94 15.19 32.39 0.11
CA GLN A 94 14.37 33.45 0.71
C GLN A 94 13.92 33.09 2.15
N GLU A 95 14.03 31.81 2.53
CA GLU A 95 13.90 31.33 3.91
C GLU A 95 15.00 31.93 4.82
N PHE A 96 16.24 32.00 4.32
CA PHE A 96 17.44 32.33 5.11
C PHE A 96 18.14 33.64 4.70
N VAL A 97 17.78 34.27 3.58
CA VAL A 97 18.49 35.43 3.02
C VAL A 97 17.51 36.57 2.74
N ARG A 98 17.85 37.77 3.21
CA ARG A 98 17.06 39.00 2.97
C ARG A 98 17.96 40.16 2.56
N LEU A 99 17.46 41.00 1.66
CA LEU A 99 18.10 42.24 1.26
C LEU A 99 17.47 43.41 2.04
N SER A 100 18.29 44.29 2.60
CA SER A 100 17.84 45.45 3.38
C SER A 100 18.37 46.76 2.78
N PRO A 101 17.54 47.80 2.62
CA PRO A 101 18.03 49.12 2.21
C PRO A 101 18.79 49.79 3.36
N ILE A 102 19.93 50.43 3.05
CA ILE A 102 20.70 51.20 4.04
C ILE A 102 20.06 52.58 4.18
N ALA A 103 19.35 52.80 5.29
CA ALA A 103 18.52 53.98 5.55
C ALA A 103 19.26 55.11 6.29
N GLU A 104 20.59 55.16 6.23
CA GLU A 104 21.41 56.11 6.97
C GLU A 104 21.71 57.37 6.16
N PHE A 105 21.00 58.45 6.47
CA PHE A 105 21.17 59.77 5.85
C PHE A 105 22.53 60.38 6.22
N GLY A 106 23.37 60.65 5.22
CA GLY A 106 24.63 61.40 5.37
C GLY A 106 25.91 60.63 5.01
N LEU A 107 25.84 59.33 4.73
CA LEU A 107 27.00 58.55 4.26
C LEU A 107 27.33 58.82 2.78
N THR A 108 28.62 58.73 2.43
CA THR A 108 29.07 58.70 1.03
C THR A 108 28.85 57.32 0.39
N GLN A 109 28.88 57.25 -0.94
CA GLN A 109 28.82 55.97 -1.68
C GLN A 109 29.93 55.00 -1.24
N GLU A 110 31.14 55.52 -0.97
CA GLU A 110 32.28 54.71 -0.50
C GLU A 110 32.05 54.15 0.91
N GLN A 111 31.54 54.97 1.84
CA GLN A 111 31.19 54.54 3.20
C GLN A 111 30.05 53.50 3.21
N ILE A 112 29.08 53.63 2.30
CA ILE A 112 28.02 52.64 2.10
C ILE A 112 28.61 51.31 1.61
N GLN A 113 29.51 51.34 0.63
CA GLN A 113 30.17 50.13 0.10
C GLN A 113 31.08 49.46 1.15
N GLU A 114 31.88 50.24 1.89
CA GLU A 114 32.71 49.73 2.98
C GLU A 114 31.85 49.03 4.05
N LYS A 115 30.73 49.65 4.44
CA LYS A 115 29.78 49.07 5.41
C LYS A 115 29.12 47.77 4.90
N ILE A 116 28.76 47.69 3.61
CA ILE A 116 28.27 46.45 2.99
C ILE A 116 29.33 45.35 3.04
N GLN A 117 30.59 45.67 2.69
CA GLN A 117 31.69 44.71 2.71
C GLN A 117 32.01 44.23 4.13
N GLN A 118 32.04 45.14 5.11
CA GLN A 118 32.21 44.77 6.52
C GLN A 118 31.05 43.89 7.03
N SER A 119 29.80 44.18 6.65
CA SER A 119 28.63 43.37 7.04
C SER A 119 28.73 41.96 6.44
N ALA A 120 29.04 41.84 5.14
CA ALA A 120 29.24 40.56 4.47
C ALA A 120 30.43 39.75 5.03
N GLN A 121 31.53 40.40 5.43
CA GLN A 121 32.67 39.73 6.07
C GLN A 121 32.34 39.22 7.48
N ASN A 122 31.55 39.97 8.26
CA ASN A 122 31.09 39.54 9.59
C ASN A 122 30.14 38.33 9.50
N ASP A 123 29.19 38.35 8.56
CA ASP A 123 28.31 37.20 8.34
C ASP A 123 29.07 36.00 7.74
N PHE A 124 30.08 36.20 6.87
CA PHE A 124 30.96 35.12 6.41
C PHE A 124 31.73 34.44 7.56
N ALA A 125 32.27 35.24 8.50
CA ALA A 125 32.99 34.73 9.67
C ALA A 125 32.10 33.87 10.59
N ARG A 126 30.80 34.21 10.69
CA ARG A 126 29.79 33.44 11.43
C ARG A 126 29.33 32.20 10.65
N PHE A 127 29.02 32.37 9.36
CA PHE A 127 28.59 31.32 8.42
C PHE A 127 29.57 30.15 8.37
N LYS A 128 30.88 30.42 8.47
CA LYS A 128 31.94 29.41 8.54
C LYS A 128 31.76 28.39 9.68
N ASN A 129 31.03 28.74 10.75
CA ASN A 129 30.74 27.84 11.86
C ASN A 129 29.61 26.85 11.59
N ILE A 130 28.79 27.07 10.56
CA ILE A 130 27.71 26.16 10.15
C ILE A 130 28.26 24.91 9.45
N THR A 131 29.33 25.05 8.67
CA THR A 131 29.93 23.94 7.90
C THR A 131 30.38 22.75 8.78
N PRO A 132 31.06 22.94 9.93
CA PRO A 132 31.32 21.86 10.88
C PRO A 132 30.07 21.17 11.43
N ILE A 133 28.99 21.93 11.68
CA ILE A 133 27.73 21.38 12.21
C ILE A 133 27.08 20.46 11.15
N LEU A 134 27.06 20.89 9.89
CA LEU A 134 26.55 20.09 8.77
C LEU A 134 27.34 18.79 8.59
N PHE A 135 28.67 18.84 8.58
CA PHE A 135 29.52 17.63 8.51
C PHE A 135 29.32 16.70 9.71
N GLY A 136 29.09 17.26 10.91
CA GLY A 136 28.75 16.49 12.11
C GLY A 136 27.43 15.73 11.96
N GLN A 137 26.40 16.38 11.40
CA GLN A 137 25.12 15.72 11.10
C GLN A 137 25.24 14.67 9.99
N GLN A 138 26.01 14.93 8.93
CA GLN A 138 26.23 13.96 7.86
C GLN A 138 26.91 12.70 8.39
N THR A 139 27.98 12.86 9.17
CA THR A 139 28.66 11.76 9.87
C THR A 139 27.72 10.97 10.78
N ARG A 140 26.78 11.64 11.47
CA ARG A 140 25.75 11.01 12.30
C ARG A 140 24.75 10.20 11.47
N VAL A 141 24.30 10.73 10.33
CA VAL A 141 23.39 10.07 9.39
C VAL A 141 24.03 8.80 8.81
N ASP A 142 25.26 8.89 8.29
CA ASP A 142 25.98 7.71 7.77
C ASP A 142 26.16 6.63 8.86
N THR A 143 26.51 7.06 10.08
CA THR A 143 26.62 6.17 11.25
C THR A 143 25.28 5.51 11.63
N LEU A 144 24.15 6.18 11.40
CA LEU A 144 22.81 5.62 11.64
C LEU A 144 22.45 4.59 10.56
N ILE A 145 22.76 4.85 9.29
CA ILE A 145 22.58 3.90 8.18
C ILE A 145 23.39 2.62 8.45
N GLU A 146 24.68 2.72 8.81
CA GLU A 146 25.49 1.53 9.15
C GLU A 146 24.87 0.74 10.31
N LYS A 147 24.41 1.43 11.37
CA LYS A 147 23.75 0.78 12.52
C LYS A 147 22.44 0.10 12.15
N ILE A 148 21.63 0.67 11.25
CA ILE A 148 20.38 0.07 10.78
C ILE A 148 20.68 -1.18 9.94
N ASN A 149 21.58 -1.07 8.96
CA ASN A 149 21.97 -2.18 8.08
C ASN A 149 22.62 -3.32 8.88
N LYS A 150 23.51 -3.00 9.82
CA LYS A 150 24.14 -3.97 10.73
C LYS A 150 23.14 -4.59 11.69
N LYS A 151 22.14 -3.84 12.18
CA LYS A 151 21.06 -4.42 12.99
C LYS A 151 20.25 -5.41 12.16
N TYR A 152 19.82 -5.04 10.95
CA TYR A 152 19.04 -5.88 10.06
C TYR A 152 19.79 -7.16 9.63
N ALA A 153 21.06 -7.05 9.22
CA ALA A 153 21.89 -8.20 8.85
C ALA A 153 22.15 -9.17 10.02
N ASN A 154 22.15 -8.69 11.27
CA ASN A 154 22.21 -9.54 12.47
C ASN A 154 20.84 -9.99 12.99
N GLN A 155 19.74 -9.43 12.46
CA GLN A 155 18.39 -9.75 12.88
C GLN A 155 17.96 -11.05 12.19
N LYS A 156 18.38 -12.18 12.79
CA LYS A 156 17.91 -13.52 12.44
C LYS A 156 16.40 -13.64 12.71
N VAL A 157 15.60 -13.18 11.76
CA VAL A 157 14.20 -13.60 11.64
C VAL A 157 14.22 -15.14 11.56
N PRO A 158 13.48 -15.87 12.43
CA PRO A 158 13.61 -17.32 12.52
C PRO A 158 13.38 -18.05 11.19
N PHE A 159 14.11 -19.14 10.95
CA PHE A 159 13.86 -19.98 9.78
C PHE A 159 12.48 -20.65 9.95
N GLY A 160 11.55 -20.30 9.07
CA GLY A 160 10.13 -20.64 9.19
C GLY A 160 9.22 -19.40 9.23
N ALA A 161 9.70 -18.27 9.79
CA ALA A 161 8.91 -17.10 10.21
C ALA A 161 7.74 -16.73 9.28
N SER A 162 6.56 -16.49 9.84
CA SER A 162 5.36 -16.03 9.11
C SER A 162 5.65 -14.90 8.12
N LEU A 163 4.93 -14.88 6.99
CA LEU A 163 5.11 -13.84 5.97
C LEU A 163 4.72 -12.46 6.51
N ASN A 164 3.75 -12.39 7.44
CA ASN A 164 3.48 -11.16 8.17
C ASN A 164 4.63 -10.74 9.12
N ARG A 165 5.23 -11.65 9.90
CA ARG A 165 6.36 -11.29 10.78
C ARG A 165 7.58 -10.83 9.97
N ARG A 166 7.86 -11.47 8.83
CA ARG A 166 8.86 -10.99 7.86
C ARG A 166 8.49 -9.63 7.30
N GLY A 167 7.23 -9.43 6.91
CA GLY A 167 6.69 -8.16 6.44
C GLY A 167 6.87 -7.03 7.46
N LEU A 168 6.49 -7.25 8.72
CA LEU A 168 6.66 -6.28 9.81
C LEU A 168 8.14 -5.98 10.09
N HIS A 169 9.03 -6.98 10.10
CA HIS A 169 10.48 -6.73 10.23
C HIS A 169 11.05 -5.96 9.02
N SER A 170 10.61 -6.27 7.80
CA SER A 170 11.02 -5.59 6.57
C SER A 170 10.52 -4.15 6.53
N LEU A 171 9.24 -3.91 6.80
CA LEU A 171 8.63 -2.58 6.91
C LEU A 171 9.31 -1.74 8.01
N THR A 172 9.64 -2.36 9.14
CA THR A 172 10.41 -1.69 10.22
C THR A 172 11.84 -1.35 9.80
N TYR A 173 12.42 -2.08 8.84
CA TYR A 173 13.72 -1.75 8.25
C TYR A 173 13.57 -0.61 7.22
N THR A 174 12.68 -0.73 6.24
CA THR A 174 12.39 0.29 5.21
C THR A 174 12.09 1.63 5.87
N LEU A 175 11.06 1.72 6.72
CA LEU A 175 10.70 2.96 7.44
C LEU A 175 11.84 3.56 8.28
N ARG A 176 12.85 2.77 8.68
CA ARG A 176 14.05 3.30 9.37
C ARG A 176 15.11 3.81 8.39
N VAL A 177 15.21 3.24 7.20
CA VAL A 177 16.05 3.75 6.09
C VAL A 177 15.44 5.04 5.56
N ASP A 178 14.18 5.02 5.10
CA ASP A 178 13.49 6.19 4.51
C ASP A 178 13.56 7.41 5.46
N ARG A 179 13.36 7.18 6.77
CA ARG A 179 13.43 8.23 7.79
C ARG A 179 14.82 8.87 7.93
N VAL A 180 15.88 8.10 7.68
CA VAL A 180 17.27 8.59 7.74
C VAL A 180 17.68 9.20 6.39
N GLU A 181 17.07 8.76 5.28
CA GLU A 181 17.15 9.43 3.98
C GLU A 181 16.50 10.81 4.02
N LEU A 182 15.33 11.00 4.67
CA LEU A 182 14.78 12.34 4.94
C LEU A 182 15.77 13.29 5.66
N CYS A 183 16.59 12.78 6.58
CA CYS A 183 17.64 13.56 7.22
C CYS A 183 18.81 13.87 6.27
N ARG A 184 19.14 12.93 5.36
CA ARG A 184 20.15 13.11 4.32
C ARG A 184 19.73 14.18 3.31
N ASP A 185 18.50 14.11 2.81
CA ASP A 185 17.96 15.03 1.83
C ASP A 185 17.91 16.47 2.36
N ASN A 186 17.60 16.66 3.65
CA ASN A 186 17.69 17.98 4.28
C ASN A 186 19.14 18.44 4.49
N ILE A 187 20.09 17.55 4.78
CA ILE A 187 21.52 17.88 4.84
C ILE A 187 22.02 18.33 3.46
N ASP A 188 21.66 17.62 2.40
CA ASP A 188 22.07 17.93 1.03
C ASP A 188 21.37 19.22 0.52
N ARG A 189 20.08 19.42 0.82
CA ARG A 189 19.37 20.70 0.61
C ARG A 189 20.06 21.87 1.30
N VAL A 190 20.41 21.74 2.57
CA VAL A 190 21.08 22.82 3.30
C VAL A 190 22.51 23.01 2.78
N SER A 191 23.22 21.95 2.39
CA SER A 191 24.53 22.03 1.71
C SER A 191 24.47 22.90 0.45
N GLU A 192 23.43 22.74 -0.38
CA GLU A 192 23.20 23.54 -1.58
C GLU A 192 22.92 25.02 -1.22
N ILE A 193 22.04 25.26 -0.23
CA ILE A 193 21.74 26.60 0.31
C ILE A 193 23.02 27.29 0.83
N LEU A 194 23.90 26.58 1.54
CA LEU A 194 25.18 27.13 1.99
C LEU A 194 26.09 27.50 0.80
N GLN A 195 26.15 26.68 -0.25
CA GLN A 195 26.95 26.99 -1.45
C GLN A 195 26.46 28.27 -2.14
N PHE A 196 25.14 28.44 -2.30
CA PHE A 196 24.55 29.65 -2.86
C PHE A 196 24.74 30.89 -1.96
N ILE A 197 24.65 30.75 -0.64
CA ILE A 197 24.96 31.84 0.30
C ILE A 197 26.43 32.24 0.19
N GLY A 198 27.35 31.28 0.08
CA GLY A 198 28.76 31.53 -0.21
C GLY A 198 28.96 32.28 -1.54
N HIS A 199 28.17 31.97 -2.57
CA HIS A 199 28.20 32.72 -3.83
C HIS A 199 27.71 34.17 -3.68
N LEU A 200 26.62 34.38 -2.95
CA LEU A 200 26.09 35.73 -2.65
C LEU A 200 27.10 36.56 -1.84
N ILE A 201 27.70 36.00 -0.79
CA ILE A 201 28.76 36.69 -0.01
C ILE A 201 29.91 37.14 -0.93
N ASN A 202 30.33 36.29 -1.87
CA ASN A 202 31.39 36.64 -2.83
C ASN A 202 30.96 37.78 -3.77
N ILE A 203 29.70 37.81 -4.25
CA ILE A 203 29.16 38.92 -5.06
C ILE A 203 29.18 40.23 -4.27
N PHE A 204 28.67 40.24 -3.03
CA PHE A 204 28.62 41.44 -2.18
C PHE A 204 30.03 41.90 -1.73
N SER A 205 30.99 40.99 -1.65
CA SER A 205 32.40 41.32 -1.36
C SER A 205 33.18 41.87 -2.57
N SER A 206 32.63 41.82 -3.79
CA SER A 206 33.36 42.12 -5.03
C SER A 206 32.64 43.05 -6.02
N SER A 207 31.43 43.52 -5.71
CA SER A 207 30.62 44.35 -6.61
C SER A 207 29.93 45.53 -5.91
N THR A 208 29.56 46.55 -6.69
CA THR A 208 28.95 47.80 -6.20
C THR A 208 27.44 47.66 -5.97
N VAL A 209 27.07 46.75 -5.06
CA VAL A 209 25.68 46.59 -4.59
C VAL A 209 25.28 47.78 -3.69
N THR A 210 24.01 48.17 -3.69
CA THR A 210 23.50 49.30 -2.86
C THR A 210 22.52 48.87 -1.76
N GLN A 211 22.58 47.60 -1.36
CA GLN A 211 21.73 46.98 -0.34
C GLN A 211 22.61 46.16 0.60
N GLU A 212 22.17 45.96 1.84
CA GLU A 212 22.81 45.05 2.80
C GLU A 212 22.26 43.63 2.63
N LEU A 213 23.15 42.65 2.50
CA LEU A 213 22.84 41.23 2.62
C LEU A 213 22.68 40.88 4.11
N ARG A 214 21.58 40.21 4.48
CA ARG A 214 21.39 39.65 5.83
C ARG A 214 21.08 38.17 5.75
N ILE A 215 21.81 37.37 6.52
CA ILE A 215 21.66 35.91 6.55
C ILE A 215 21.14 35.48 7.92
N ASP A 216 20.07 34.68 7.96
CA ASP A 216 19.58 34.06 9.18
C ASP A 216 20.39 32.81 9.53
N ILE A 217 21.56 33.05 10.11
CA ILE A 217 22.51 32.01 10.52
C ILE A 217 21.91 31.13 11.63
N ASN A 218 21.03 31.68 12.47
CA ASN A 218 20.32 30.92 13.50
C ASN A 218 19.28 29.99 12.88
N GLY A 219 18.55 30.47 11.87
CA GLY A 219 17.62 29.67 11.07
C GLY A 219 18.32 28.51 10.37
N LEU A 220 19.50 28.76 9.77
CA LEU A 220 20.33 27.70 9.16
C LEU A 220 20.78 26.66 10.19
N GLU A 221 21.24 27.09 11.37
CA GLU A 221 21.64 26.16 12.45
C GLU A 221 20.45 25.30 12.93
N GLN A 222 19.26 25.90 13.10
CA GLN A 222 18.04 25.19 13.49
C GLN A 222 17.55 24.22 12.40
N ALA A 223 17.65 24.60 11.12
CA ALA A 223 17.31 23.73 9.99
C ALA A 223 18.21 22.49 9.88
N ILE A 224 19.43 22.55 10.45
CA ILE A 224 20.38 21.42 10.51
C ILE A 224 20.19 20.59 11.80
N THR A 225 19.97 21.25 12.94
CA THR A 225 19.96 20.61 14.27
C THR A 225 18.59 20.08 14.69
N ASN A 226 17.51 20.81 14.40
CA ASN A 226 16.16 20.54 14.91
C ASN A 226 15.22 19.90 13.86
N PHE A 227 15.75 19.46 12.71
CA PHE A 227 14.96 18.86 11.63
C PHE A 227 14.07 17.70 12.11
N GLU A 228 14.60 16.84 12.98
CA GLU A 228 13.88 15.69 13.55
C GLU A 228 12.69 16.07 14.46
N GLU A 229 12.69 17.29 15.00
CA GLU A 229 11.64 17.82 15.88
C GLU A 229 10.64 18.73 15.13
N THR A 230 10.98 19.19 13.93
CA THR A 230 10.22 20.18 13.16
C THR A 230 9.60 19.61 11.89
N ASN A 231 10.22 18.62 11.24
CA ASN A 231 9.70 18.04 10.00
C ASN A 231 8.47 17.14 10.26
N PRO A 232 7.28 17.44 9.67
CA PRO A 232 6.06 16.68 9.93
C PRO A 232 6.13 15.21 9.52
N GLU A 233 6.89 14.89 8.47
CA GLU A 233 7.00 13.55 7.90
C GLU A 233 7.94 12.66 8.71
N TYR A 234 9.08 13.19 9.16
CA TYR A 234 9.97 12.53 10.11
C TYR A 234 9.23 12.17 11.42
N ILE A 235 8.39 13.09 11.91
CA ILE A 235 7.56 12.89 13.10
C ILE A 235 6.47 11.83 12.84
N LYS A 236 5.77 11.90 11.70
CA LYS A 236 4.78 10.89 11.26
C LYS A 236 5.42 9.50 11.18
N MET A 237 6.55 9.39 10.49
CA MET A 237 7.27 8.13 10.28
C MET A 237 7.81 7.55 11.59
N SER A 238 8.34 8.40 12.48
CA SER A 238 8.76 7.97 13.83
C SER A 238 7.60 7.40 14.68
N ARG A 239 6.38 7.94 14.53
CA ARG A 239 5.17 7.37 15.18
C ARG A 239 4.80 6.02 14.59
N ILE A 240 4.87 5.85 13.27
CA ILE A 240 4.59 4.58 12.58
C ILE A 240 5.62 3.51 13.02
N ILE A 241 6.91 3.81 12.98
CA ILE A 241 7.98 2.89 13.45
C ILE A 241 7.69 2.42 14.89
N HIS A 242 7.31 3.33 15.79
CA HIS A 242 6.96 2.97 17.17
C HIS A 242 5.73 2.05 17.27
N GLN A 243 4.75 2.21 16.39
CA GLN A 243 3.59 1.30 16.30
C GLN A 243 4.02 -0.08 15.78
N VAL A 244 4.79 -0.16 14.69
CA VAL A 244 5.25 -1.44 14.13
C VAL A 244 6.19 -2.18 15.10
N ASP A 245 7.13 -1.49 15.75
CA ASP A 245 7.99 -2.05 16.82
C ASP A 245 7.17 -2.62 18.00
N LYS A 246 5.97 -2.08 18.27
CA LYS A 246 5.06 -2.57 19.32
C LYS A 246 4.36 -3.85 18.89
N GLU A 247 3.90 -3.93 17.64
CA GLU A 247 3.26 -5.14 17.10
C GLU A 247 4.26 -6.29 16.96
N VAL A 248 5.49 -6.02 16.47
CA VAL A 248 6.60 -6.98 16.46
C VAL A 248 6.82 -7.57 17.87
N LYS A 249 6.94 -6.72 18.89
CA LYS A 249 7.15 -7.17 20.28
C LYS A 249 6.01 -8.02 20.84
N LYS A 250 4.75 -7.76 20.46
CA LYS A 250 3.62 -8.63 20.88
C LYS A 250 3.82 -10.07 20.40
N THR A 251 4.32 -10.27 19.19
CA THR A 251 4.56 -11.62 18.64
C THR A 251 5.70 -12.37 19.34
N GLU A 252 6.49 -11.70 20.18
CA GLU A 252 7.65 -12.28 20.88
C GLU A 252 7.38 -12.64 22.35
N THR A 253 6.25 -12.19 22.92
CA THR A 253 5.94 -12.37 24.37
C THR A 253 4.65 -13.14 24.66
N ILE A 254 3.92 -13.58 23.64
CA ILE A 254 2.66 -14.32 23.81
C ILE A 254 2.96 -15.83 23.84
N ASP A 255 2.28 -16.54 24.74
CA ASP A 255 2.29 -18.00 24.82
C ASP A 255 1.84 -18.65 23.51
N SER A 256 2.68 -19.51 22.95
CA SER A 256 2.41 -20.27 21.71
C SER A 256 1.72 -21.61 21.97
N SER A 257 1.22 -21.89 23.17
CA SER A 257 0.43 -23.09 23.43
C SER A 257 -0.86 -23.12 22.60
N TRP A 258 -1.30 -24.34 22.25
CA TRP A 258 -2.57 -24.53 21.52
C TRP A 258 -3.78 -23.85 22.19
N PRO A 259 -4.00 -23.92 23.52
CA PRO A 259 -5.06 -23.16 24.18
C PRO A 259 -5.06 -21.64 23.89
N THR A 260 -3.89 -21.01 23.82
CA THR A 260 -3.78 -19.57 23.51
C THR A 260 -4.07 -19.29 22.04
N ILE A 261 -3.54 -20.10 21.11
CA ILE A 261 -3.85 -20.01 19.67
C ILE A 261 -5.36 -20.20 19.44
N ARG A 262 -5.96 -21.26 20.00
CA ARG A 262 -7.39 -21.58 19.92
C ARG A 262 -8.27 -20.42 20.41
N ASN A 263 -7.86 -19.74 21.49
CA ASN A 263 -8.56 -18.59 22.05
C ASN A 263 -8.43 -17.31 21.20
N ILE A 264 -7.43 -17.22 20.32
CA ILE A 264 -7.32 -16.13 19.33
C ILE A 264 -8.20 -16.48 18.12
N VAL A 265 -8.02 -17.69 17.55
CA VAL A 265 -8.77 -18.16 16.38
C VAL A 265 -10.28 -18.16 16.64
N GLY A 266 -10.74 -18.70 17.77
CA GLY A 266 -12.16 -18.77 18.13
C GLY A 266 -12.84 -17.42 18.37
N LYS A 267 -12.10 -16.31 18.44
CA LYS A 267 -12.67 -14.94 18.45
C LYS A 267 -12.78 -14.32 17.05
N LEU A 268 -11.98 -14.81 16.10
CA LEU A 268 -11.92 -14.33 14.72
C LEU A 268 -12.75 -15.21 13.76
N PHE A 269 -13.11 -16.42 14.20
CA PHE A 269 -13.84 -17.40 13.40
C PHE A 269 -15.29 -17.00 13.12
N ASN A 270 -15.67 -17.03 11.85
CA ASN A 270 -17.05 -16.92 11.40
C ASN A 270 -17.59 -18.32 11.02
N PRO A 271 -18.52 -18.89 11.81
CA PRO A 271 -19.13 -20.18 11.50
C PRO A 271 -19.90 -20.24 10.18
N GLN A 272 -20.37 -19.10 9.66
CA GLN A 272 -21.11 -19.06 8.38
C GLN A 272 -20.19 -19.30 7.18
N THR A 273 -18.91 -18.90 7.26
CA THR A 273 -17.94 -19.03 6.16
C THR A 273 -16.86 -20.06 6.47
N GLY A 274 -17.00 -20.84 7.55
CA GLY A 274 -16.02 -21.86 7.98
C GLY A 274 -14.59 -21.35 8.19
N TYR A 275 -14.39 -20.06 8.43
CA TYR A 275 -13.10 -19.37 8.23
C TYR A 275 -12.84 -18.26 9.24
N PHE A 276 -11.56 -17.94 9.50
CA PHE A 276 -11.13 -16.78 10.28
C PHE A 276 -10.10 -15.93 9.52
N PRO A 277 -10.30 -14.60 9.38
CA PRO A 277 -9.25 -13.70 8.96
C PRO A 277 -8.23 -13.56 10.09
N ASP A 278 -6.95 -13.65 9.77
CA ASP A 278 -5.86 -13.42 10.72
C ASP A 278 -4.91 -12.37 10.18
N LEU A 279 -4.57 -11.38 11.01
CA LEU A 279 -3.49 -10.43 10.72
C LEU A 279 -2.16 -11.05 11.16
N GLY A 280 -1.88 -12.26 10.67
CA GLY A 280 -0.73 -13.12 10.96
C GLY A 280 -0.41 -13.36 12.45
N THR A 281 -1.33 -13.12 13.38
CA THR A 281 -1.08 -13.25 14.82
C THR A 281 -1.26 -14.69 15.28
N ALA A 282 -2.35 -15.36 14.85
CA ALA A 282 -2.54 -16.78 15.09
C ALA A 282 -1.55 -17.62 14.28
N GLU A 283 -1.26 -17.23 13.03
CA GLU A 283 -0.23 -17.84 12.16
C GLU A 283 1.15 -17.85 12.85
N SER A 284 1.63 -16.69 13.33
CA SER A 284 2.96 -16.58 13.93
C SER A 284 3.09 -17.40 15.23
N LEU A 285 2.03 -17.49 16.03
CA LEU A 285 2.02 -18.32 17.24
C LEU A 285 1.93 -19.81 16.90
N PHE A 286 1.14 -20.16 15.89
CA PHE A 286 1.04 -21.53 15.40
C PHE A 286 2.34 -22.03 14.76
N GLU A 287 3.08 -21.18 14.07
CA GLU A 287 4.42 -21.51 13.58
C GLU A 287 5.39 -21.83 14.73
N ILE A 288 5.36 -21.05 15.82
CA ILE A 288 6.15 -21.35 17.03
C ILE A 288 5.67 -22.67 17.68
N PHE A 289 4.38 -22.95 17.67
CA PHE A 289 3.80 -24.22 18.11
C PHE A 289 4.31 -25.40 17.26
N VAL A 290 4.31 -25.27 15.92
CA VAL A 290 4.93 -26.23 14.99
C VAL A 290 6.43 -26.40 15.30
N GLN A 291 7.14 -25.33 15.66
CA GLN A 291 8.54 -25.44 16.07
C GLN A 291 8.73 -26.17 17.41
N SER A 292 7.69 -26.37 18.23
CA SER A 292 7.73 -27.22 19.43
C SER A 292 7.48 -28.72 19.16
N PHE A 293 7.13 -29.11 17.93
CA PHE A 293 6.79 -30.49 17.60
C PHE A 293 7.98 -31.47 17.76
N PRO A 294 7.71 -32.74 18.11
CA PRO A 294 8.70 -33.83 18.05
C PRO A 294 9.31 -33.98 16.66
N THR A 295 10.56 -34.46 16.62
CA THR A 295 11.33 -34.68 15.38
C THR A 295 10.59 -35.55 14.38
N GLU A 296 9.87 -36.57 14.83
CA GLU A 296 9.10 -37.51 14.01
C GLU A 296 7.91 -36.82 13.32
N ILE A 297 7.26 -35.88 14.00
CA ILE A 297 6.13 -35.11 13.45
C ILE A 297 6.64 -34.05 12.49
N LYS A 298 7.77 -33.39 12.78
CA LYS A 298 8.42 -32.46 11.84
C LYS A 298 8.86 -33.17 10.55
N GLN A 299 9.59 -34.29 10.66
CA GLN A 299 10.02 -35.07 9.49
C GLN A 299 8.87 -35.63 8.64
N LYS A 300 7.65 -35.75 9.18
CA LYS A 300 6.43 -36.04 8.40
C LYS A 300 5.87 -34.80 7.73
N LEU A 301 5.74 -33.70 8.48
CA LEU A 301 5.29 -32.40 7.98
C LEU A 301 6.12 -31.93 6.78
N ASP A 302 7.45 -31.98 6.90
CA ASP A 302 8.39 -31.59 5.84
C ASP A 302 8.16 -32.43 4.57
N LYS A 303 8.06 -33.77 4.71
CA LYS A 303 7.76 -34.69 3.59
C LYS A 303 6.38 -34.48 2.97
N LEU A 304 5.39 -34.05 3.77
CA LEU A 304 4.05 -33.71 3.25
C LEU A 304 4.07 -32.39 2.48
N ILE A 305 4.95 -31.45 2.83
CA ILE A 305 5.18 -30.22 2.08
C ILE A 305 5.91 -30.53 0.76
N ASP A 306 6.99 -31.32 0.79
CA ASP A 306 7.69 -31.80 -0.43
C ASP A 306 6.76 -32.57 -1.38
N LEU A 307 5.90 -33.42 -0.82
CA LEU A 307 4.85 -34.13 -1.57
C LEU A 307 3.85 -33.14 -2.19
N SER A 308 3.48 -32.08 -1.47
CA SER A 308 2.53 -31.07 -1.97
C SER A 308 3.12 -30.17 -3.07
N ILE A 309 4.43 -29.92 -3.07
CA ILE A 309 5.12 -29.23 -4.17
C ILE A 309 5.12 -30.10 -5.43
N SER A 310 5.41 -31.39 -5.29
CA SER A 310 5.49 -32.34 -6.41
C SER A 310 4.14 -32.85 -6.91
N HIS A 311 3.13 -32.87 -6.03
CA HIS A 311 1.76 -33.35 -6.29
C HIS A 311 0.73 -32.36 -5.68
N PRO A 312 0.51 -31.19 -6.30
CA PRO A 312 -0.45 -30.17 -5.82
C PRO A 312 -1.85 -30.72 -5.51
N ASN A 313 -2.31 -31.68 -6.31
CA ASN A 313 -3.60 -32.34 -6.15
C ASN A 313 -3.74 -33.21 -4.87
N ALA A 314 -2.69 -33.37 -4.07
CA ALA A 314 -2.72 -34.08 -2.79
C ALA A 314 -2.80 -33.16 -1.56
N ILE A 315 -2.74 -31.83 -1.73
CA ILE A 315 -2.41 -30.89 -0.64
C ILE A 315 -3.45 -30.84 0.49
N GLY A 316 -4.76 -30.75 0.21
CA GLY A 316 -5.79 -30.69 1.26
C GLY A 316 -5.84 -31.98 2.07
N LYS A 317 -5.64 -33.13 1.42
CA LYS A 317 -5.48 -34.42 2.09
C LYS A 317 -4.21 -34.47 2.97
N ALA A 318 -3.10 -33.88 2.54
CA ALA A 318 -1.88 -33.76 3.34
C ALA A 318 -2.09 -32.87 4.58
N ILE A 319 -2.66 -31.67 4.39
CA ILE A 319 -3.04 -30.72 5.46
C ILE A 319 -4.00 -31.38 6.46
N LEU A 320 -5.05 -32.06 5.98
CA LEU A 320 -6.04 -32.74 6.81
C LEU A 320 -5.44 -33.93 7.59
N THR A 321 -4.51 -34.66 6.98
CA THR A 321 -3.79 -35.77 7.64
C THR A 321 -2.90 -35.24 8.76
N GLN A 322 -2.11 -34.19 8.48
CA GLN A 322 -1.25 -33.54 9.47
C GLN A 322 -2.07 -32.93 10.61
N SER A 323 -3.18 -32.26 10.30
CA SER A 323 -4.12 -31.70 11.29
C SER A 323 -4.59 -32.78 12.26
N LYS A 324 -5.07 -33.92 11.73
CA LYS A 324 -5.55 -35.05 12.54
C LYS A 324 -4.45 -35.74 13.35
N GLU A 325 -3.24 -35.87 12.80
CA GLU A 325 -2.11 -36.45 13.55
C GLU A 325 -1.68 -35.55 14.72
N VAL A 326 -1.56 -34.25 14.50
CA VAL A 326 -1.18 -33.28 15.55
C VAL A 326 -2.27 -33.13 16.60
N MET A 327 -3.55 -33.08 16.21
CA MET A 327 -4.65 -33.11 17.17
C MET A 327 -4.64 -34.36 18.05
N LYS A 328 -4.39 -35.53 17.46
CA LYS A 328 -4.26 -36.79 18.22
C LYS A 328 -3.04 -36.80 19.14
N TYR A 329 -1.92 -36.20 18.75
CA TYR A 329 -0.71 -36.15 19.57
C TYR A 329 -0.86 -35.24 20.81
N TYR A 330 -1.55 -34.11 20.66
CA TYR A 330 -1.75 -33.13 21.73
C TYR A 330 -3.10 -33.27 22.48
N ASP A 331 -3.82 -34.39 22.29
CA ASP A 331 -5.15 -34.69 22.87
C ASP A 331 -6.19 -33.57 22.66
N ILE A 332 -6.29 -33.10 21.40
CA ILE A 332 -7.15 -31.99 21.00
C ILE A 332 -8.47 -32.54 20.42
N ASP A 333 -9.55 -32.28 21.16
CA ASP A 333 -10.95 -32.54 20.80
C ASP A 333 -11.33 -32.10 19.36
N SER A 334 -12.22 -32.83 18.69
CA SER A 334 -12.41 -32.74 17.23
C SER A 334 -13.19 -31.52 16.74
N ASP A 335 -14.31 -31.20 17.37
CA ASP A 335 -15.50 -30.76 16.61
C ASP A 335 -15.38 -29.38 15.94
N GLN A 336 -14.67 -28.44 16.56
CA GLN A 336 -14.35 -27.14 15.96
C GLN A 336 -12.85 -26.97 15.68
N ASN A 337 -12.00 -27.69 16.41
CA ASN A 337 -10.55 -27.51 16.35
C ASN A 337 -9.96 -28.01 15.03
N LEU A 338 -10.62 -28.97 14.36
CA LEU A 338 -10.16 -29.49 13.07
C LEU A 338 -10.16 -28.42 11.97
N GLN A 339 -11.18 -27.56 11.93
CA GLN A 339 -11.25 -26.45 10.97
C GLN A 339 -10.18 -25.40 11.26
N TYR A 340 -9.95 -25.09 12.55
CA TYR A 340 -8.90 -24.18 12.98
C TYR A 340 -7.51 -24.70 12.59
N MET A 341 -7.24 -25.98 12.88
CA MET A 341 -5.99 -26.65 12.51
C MET A 341 -5.79 -26.71 10.99
N PHE A 342 -6.83 -27.01 10.22
CA PHE A 342 -6.75 -27.10 8.76
C PHE A 342 -6.31 -25.76 8.14
N ILE A 343 -6.93 -24.64 8.53
CA ILE A 343 -6.57 -23.30 8.01
C ILE A 343 -5.15 -22.90 8.47
N LEU A 344 -4.79 -23.18 9.73
CA LEU A 344 -3.45 -22.91 10.25
C LEU A 344 -2.36 -23.73 9.54
N PHE A 345 -2.60 -25.02 9.29
CA PHE A 345 -1.69 -25.86 8.50
C PHE A 345 -1.68 -25.47 7.03
N ALA A 346 -2.80 -25.05 6.42
CA ALA A 346 -2.80 -24.53 5.06
C ALA A 346 -1.89 -23.30 4.94
N ARG A 347 -2.03 -22.30 5.82
CA ARG A 347 -1.12 -21.15 5.87
C ARG A 347 0.33 -21.57 6.10
N TYR A 348 0.60 -22.51 7.00
CA TYR A 348 1.97 -23.01 7.23
C TYR A 348 2.56 -23.70 5.98
N PHE A 349 1.83 -24.62 5.34
CA PHE A 349 2.23 -25.31 4.11
C PHE A 349 2.50 -24.30 3.00
N PHE A 350 1.55 -23.41 2.71
CA PHE A 350 1.72 -22.42 1.65
C PHE A 350 2.80 -21.39 1.96
N SER A 351 3.05 -21.04 3.22
CA SER A 351 4.21 -20.22 3.58
C SER A 351 5.53 -20.88 3.13
N GLN A 352 5.69 -22.20 3.31
CA GLN A 352 6.89 -22.91 2.83
C GLN A 352 6.90 -23.08 1.29
N ILE A 353 5.77 -23.50 0.68
CA ILE A 353 5.63 -23.69 -0.78
C ILE A 353 5.83 -22.36 -1.54
N TYR A 354 5.40 -21.23 -0.97
CA TYR A 354 5.61 -19.90 -1.53
C TYR A 354 7.09 -19.48 -1.47
N GLN A 355 7.79 -19.79 -0.38
CA GLN A 355 9.22 -19.51 -0.26
C GLN A 355 10.08 -20.38 -1.18
N SER A 356 9.69 -21.63 -1.42
CA SER A 356 10.48 -22.59 -2.20
C SER A 356 10.15 -22.64 -3.69
N THR A 357 8.92 -22.31 -4.11
CA THR A 357 8.46 -22.52 -5.50
C THR A 357 7.58 -21.40 -6.02
N ILE A 358 6.42 -21.13 -5.40
CA ILE A 358 5.41 -20.22 -5.98
C ILE A 358 5.92 -18.77 -6.07
N GLY A 359 6.54 -18.25 -5.01
CA GLY A 359 7.09 -16.88 -4.97
C GLY A 359 8.19 -16.65 -6.03
N PRO A 360 9.23 -17.49 -6.12
CA PRO A 360 10.23 -17.43 -7.20
C PRO A 360 9.61 -17.48 -8.61
N ASN A 361 8.58 -18.29 -8.83
CA ASN A 361 7.89 -18.38 -10.12
C ASN A 361 7.11 -17.10 -10.44
N ILE A 362 6.39 -16.51 -9.47
CA ILE A 362 5.70 -15.21 -9.64
C ILE A 362 6.70 -14.10 -9.96
N LEU A 363 7.82 -14.04 -9.23
CA LEU A 363 8.87 -13.03 -9.40
C LEU A 363 9.66 -13.14 -10.73
N SER A 364 9.56 -14.28 -11.42
CA SER A 364 10.21 -14.52 -12.72
C SER A 364 9.24 -14.63 -13.90
N ALA A 365 7.93 -14.51 -13.67
CA ALA A 365 6.92 -14.54 -14.71
C ALA A 365 6.91 -13.27 -15.57
N ASP A 366 6.63 -13.40 -16.87
CA ASP A 366 6.35 -12.25 -17.72
C ASP A 366 4.97 -11.65 -17.40
N ILE A 367 4.97 -10.64 -16.54
CA ILE A 367 3.82 -9.78 -16.26
C ILE A 367 3.58 -8.72 -17.33
N SER A 368 4.56 -8.42 -18.21
CA SER A 368 4.51 -7.24 -19.09
C SER A 368 3.33 -7.27 -20.04
N THR A 369 3.00 -8.44 -20.59
CA THR A 369 1.82 -8.66 -21.42
C THR A 369 0.53 -8.35 -20.67
N PHE A 370 0.35 -8.88 -19.45
CA PHE A 370 -0.88 -8.66 -18.66
C PHE A 370 -1.02 -7.18 -18.25
N THR A 371 0.05 -6.56 -17.76
CA THR A 371 0.06 -5.14 -17.38
C THR A 371 -0.25 -4.23 -18.59
N ALA A 372 0.34 -4.49 -19.76
CA ALA A 372 0.05 -3.72 -20.98
C ALA A 372 -1.41 -3.86 -21.44
N ARG A 373 -2.02 -5.05 -21.25
CA ARG A 373 -3.44 -5.29 -21.50
C ARG A 373 -4.33 -4.47 -20.54
N ILE A 374 -4.06 -4.50 -19.24
CA ILE A 374 -4.76 -3.68 -18.22
C ILE A 374 -4.63 -2.18 -18.53
N VAL A 375 -3.43 -1.67 -18.80
CA VAL A 375 -3.17 -0.26 -19.13
C VAL A 375 -3.87 0.19 -20.43
N SER A 376 -4.11 -0.74 -21.36
CA SER A 376 -4.92 -0.47 -22.56
C SER A 376 -6.41 -0.39 -22.23
N LEU A 377 -6.92 -1.33 -21.42
CA LEU A 377 -8.31 -1.40 -21.00
C LEU A 377 -8.75 -0.23 -20.10
N ARG A 378 -7.85 0.32 -19.26
CA ARG A 378 -8.13 1.50 -18.42
C ARG A 378 -8.48 2.77 -19.21
N LYS A 379 -8.18 2.82 -20.52
CA LYS A 379 -8.49 3.94 -21.42
C LYS A 379 -9.92 3.89 -21.98
N LEU A 380 -10.67 2.84 -21.68
CA LEU A 380 -12.08 2.72 -22.03
C LEU A 380 -12.97 3.26 -20.90
N SER A 381 -14.19 3.63 -21.25
CA SER A 381 -15.29 3.85 -20.30
C SER A 381 -16.08 2.55 -20.06
N PRO A 382 -16.89 2.45 -18.99
CA PRO A 382 -17.84 1.35 -18.81
C PRO A 382 -18.72 1.09 -20.04
N ILE A 383 -19.23 2.15 -20.69
CA ILE A 383 -19.97 2.03 -21.96
C ILE A 383 -19.08 1.44 -23.07
N GLY A 384 -17.80 1.82 -23.11
CA GLY A 384 -16.80 1.23 -23.99
C GLY A 384 -16.61 -0.28 -23.76
N PHE A 385 -16.68 -0.78 -22.52
CA PHE A 385 -16.71 -2.23 -22.24
C PHE A 385 -17.96 -2.94 -22.79
N GLY A 386 -19.03 -2.20 -23.07
CA GLY A 386 -20.37 -2.75 -23.37
C GLY A 386 -21.33 -2.69 -22.18
N PHE A 387 -20.87 -2.18 -21.03
CA PHE A 387 -21.61 -2.19 -19.79
C PHE A 387 -22.62 -1.05 -19.72
N SER A 388 -23.86 -1.32 -20.15
CA SER A 388 -25.01 -0.40 -20.04
C SER A 388 -25.79 -0.53 -18.72
N GLY A 389 -25.34 -1.39 -17.80
CA GLY A 389 -26.06 -1.73 -16.56
C GLY A 389 -26.22 -0.56 -15.59
N ASN A 390 -27.31 -0.57 -14.80
CA ASN A 390 -27.61 0.44 -13.78
C ASN A 390 -26.89 0.17 -12.45
N PHE A 391 -25.65 -0.30 -12.54
CA PHE A 391 -24.80 -0.67 -11.41
C PHE A 391 -23.71 0.38 -11.15
N LEU A 392 -23.47 1.29 -12.10
CA LEU A 392 -22.60 2.45 -11.93
C LEU A 392 -23.42 3.75 -11.90
N PRO A 393 -23.01 4.77 -11.12
CA PRO A 393 -23.59 6.11 -11.20
C PRO A 393 -23.46 6.68 -12.61
N GLU A 394 -24.48 7.41 -13.09
CA GLU A 394 -24.51 7.94 -14.46
C GLU A 394 -23.28 8.81 -14.80
N ASN A 395 -22.77 9.59 -13.84
CA ASN A 395 -21.59 10.43 -14.00
C ASN A 395 -20.27 9.65 -14.13
N LEU A 396 -20.26 8.34 -13.90
CA LEU A 396 -19.09 7.46 -14.10
C LEU A 396 -19.20 6.61 -15.37
N LYS A 397 -20.41 6.33 -15.90
CA LYS A 397 -20.61 5.45 -17.06
C LYS A 397 -19.86 5.90 -18.32
N GLY A 398 -19.75 7.22 -18.53
CA GLY A 398 -19.07 7.83 -19.68
C GLY A 398 -17.59 8.20 -19.46
N LEU A 399 -17.09 8.18 -18.23
CA LEU A 399 -15.68 8.48 -17.95
C LEU A 399 -14.79 7.28 -18.29
N THR A 400 -13.55 7.53 -18.73
CA THR A 400 -12.54 6.46 -18.83
C THR A 400 -12.14 5.96 -17.44
N LEU A 401 -11.81 4.67 -17.29
CA LEU A 401 -11.46 4.10 -15.98
C LEU A 401 -10.19 4.73 -15.38
N GLU A 402 -9.26 5.20 -16.21
CA GLU A 402 -8.12 6.04 -15.78
C GLU A 402 -8.52 7.41 -15.20
N SER A 403 -9.73 7.90 -15.50
CA SER A 403 -10.29 9.16 -15.01
C SER A 403 -11.28 9.00 -13.84
N PHE A 404 -11.43 7.80 -13.28
CA PHE A 404 -12.33 7.57 -12.14
C PHE A 404 -11.79 8.26 -10.86
N PRO A 405 -12.67 8.88 -10.04
CA PRO A 405 -12.24 9.50 -8.79
C PRO A 405 -11.83 8.46 -7.74
N ALA A 406 -10.83 8.79 -6.92
CA ALA A 406 -10.25 7.88 -5.92
C ALA A 406 -11.20 7.55 -4.74
N ASP A 407 -12.31 8.25 -4.63
CA ASP A 407 -13.42 8.06 -3.68
C ASP A 407 -14.72 7.58 -4.37
N ASN A 408 -14.62 6.99 -5.56
CA ASN A 408 -15.75 6.33 -6.22
C ASN A 408 -16.37 5.20 -5.34
N PRO A 409 -17.65 4.82 -5.56
CA PRO A 409 -18.35 3.87 -4.69
C PRO A 409 -17.65 2.52 -4.52
N TYR A 410 -16.89 2.06 -5.51
CA TYR A 410 -16.22 0.75 -5.51
C TYR A 410 -14.85 0.74 -4.82
N LYS A 411 -14.39 1.86 -4.24
CA LYS A 411 -13.08 1.99 -3.60
C LYS A 411 -12.71 0.82 -2.67
N GLU A 412 -13.65 0.34 -1.86
CA GLU A 412 -13.38 -0.77 -0.93
C GLU A 412 -13.08 -2.08 -1.69
N ALA A 413 -13.85 -2.40 -2.73
CA ALA A 413 -13.60 -3.58 -3.57
C ALA A 413 -12.35 -3.44 -4.46
N ILE A 414 -12.03 -2.22 -4.92
CA ILE A 414 -10.75 -1.91 -5.58
C ILE A 414 -9.61 -2.26 -4.62
N GLY A 415 -9.66 -1.77 -3.37
CA GLY A 415 -8.68 -2.10 -2.33
C GLY A 415 -8.60 -3.60 -2.00
N CYS A 416 -9.72 -4.33 -2.04
CA CYS A 416 -9.69 -5.79 -1.91
C CYS A 416 -8.89 -6.45 -3.06
N PHE A 417 -9.08 -6.02 -4.31
CA PHE A 417 -8.31 -6.54 -5.45
C PHE A 417 -6.84 -6.07 -5.45
N GLU A 418 -6.54 -4.84 -5.02
CA GLU A 418 -5.16 -4.38 -4.85
C GLU A 418 -4.38 -5.23 -3.82
N LEU A 419 -5.07 -5.77 -2.81
CA LEU A 419 -4.47 -6.57 -1.74
C LEU A 419 -4.36 -8.07 -2.02
N ILE A 420 -4.95 -8.61 -3.10
CA ILE A 420 -4.82 -10.04 -3.45
C ILE A 420 -3.37 -10.40 -3.79
N GLN A 421 -2.59 -9.45 -4.33
CA GLN A 421 -1.23 -9.69 -4.79
C GLN A 421 -0.20 -9.91 -3.65
N PHE A 422 -0.63 -9.75 -2.40
CA PHE A 422 0.17 -10.03 -1.20
C PHE A 422 -0.24 -11.33 -0.49
N GLN A 423 -1.25 -12.04 -0.99
CA GLN A 423 -1.71 -13.31 -0.41
C GLN A 423 -0.84 -14.47 -0.90
N TYR A 424 -0.17 -15.16 0.02
CA TYR A 424 0.71 -16.30 -0.28
C TYR A 424 -0.02 -17.65 -0.23
N CYS A 425 -1.23 -17.68 0.33
CA CYS A 425 -2.05 -18.86 0.56
C CYS A 425 -3.34 -18.78 -0.28
N PRO A 426 -3.68 -19.82 -1.08
CA PRO A 426 -4.90 -19.83 -1.88
C PRO A 426 -6.19 -19.62 -1.08
N LEU A 427 -6.28 -20.10 0.16
CA LEU A 427 -7.46 -19.87 1.01
C LEU A 427 -7.67 -18.36 1.25
N ASP A 428 -6.60 -17.65 1.59
CA ASP A 428 -6.62 -16.23 1.93
C ASP A 428 -6.81 -15.36 0.67
N PHE A 429 -6.21 -15.78 -0.46
CA PHE A 429 -6.43 -15.22 -1.79
C PHE A 429 -7.90 -15.33 -2.23
N CYS A 430 -8.47 -16.54 -2.22
CA CYS A 430 -9.88 -16.75 -2.58
C CYS A 430 -10.82 -16.02 -1.63
N ARG A 431 -10.46 -15.91 -0.33
CA ARG A 431 -11.23 -15.15 0.65
C ARG A 431 -11.27 -13.66 0.33
N ALA A 432 -10.15 -13.07 -0.06
CA ALA A 432 -10.04 -11.66 -0.43
C ALA A 432 -10.83 -11.36 -1.73
N VAL A 433 -10.73 -12.23 -2.74
CA VAL A 433 -11.56 -12.17 -3.95
C VAL A 433 -13.05 -12.29 -3.59
N HIS A 434 -13.44 -13.20 -2.69
CA HIS A 434 -14.83 -13.35 -2.27
C HIS A 434 -15.39 -12.09 -1.56
N GLU A 435 -14.62 -11.42 -0.70
CA GLU A 435 -15.08 -10.12 -0.16
C GLU A 435 -15.17 -9.04 -1.26
N ALA A 436 -14.24 -9.00 -2.22
CA ALA A 436 -14.34 -8.07 -3.35
C ALA A 436 -15.66 -8.26 -4.13
N LEU A 437 -15.96 -9.50 -4.56
CA LEU A 437 -17.19 -9.85 -5.28
C LEU A 437 -18.46 -9.53 -4.46
N LYS A 438 -18.45 -9.84 -3.16
CA LYS A 438 -19.58 -9.57 -2.24
C LYS A 438 -19.80 -8.07 -2.00
N THR A 439 -18.74 -7.29 -1.85
CA THR A 439 -18.80 -5.83 -1.73
C THR A 439 -19.30 -5.20 -3.02
N ILE A 440 -18.83 -5.69 -4.18
CA ILE A 440 -19.32 -5.31 -5.51
C ILE A 440 -20.82 -5.61 -5.65
N GLN A 441 -21.27 -6.83 -5.33
CA GLN A 441 -22.69 -7.22 -5.34
C GLN A 441 -23.54 -6.26 -4.51
N SER A 442 -23.09 -5.90 -3.30
CA SER A 442 -23.82 -5.01 -2.40
C SER A 442 -23.91 -3.58 -2.93
N ILE A 443 -22.80 -3.01 -3.41
CA ILE A 443 -22.76 -1.63 -3.95
C ILE A 443 -23.59 -1.53 -5.23
N ALA A 444 -23.41 -2.48 -6.16
CA ALA A 444 -24.12 -2.54 -7.42
C ALA A 444 -25.63 -2.68 -7.23
N SER A 445 -26.05 -3.58 -6.33
CA SER A 445 -27.47 -3.78 -5.99
C SER A 445 -28.10 -2.53 -5.37
N GLU A 446 -27.36 -1.78 -4.54
CA GLU A 446 -27.86 -0.55 -3.92
C GLU A 446 -28.00 0.57 -4.96
N ILE A 447 -26.98 0.81 -5.80
CA ILE A 447 -27.02 1.80 -6.89
C ILE A 447 -28.19 1.52 -7.84
N SER A 448 -28.37 0.26 -8.23
CA SER A 448 -29.49 -0.17 -9.08
C SER A 448 -30.84 0.09 -8.41
N PHE A 449 -30.94 -0.14 -7.09
CA PHE A 449 -32.14 0.09 -6.30
C PHE A 449 -32.47 1.58 -6.16
N GLU A 450 -31.49 2.41 -5.84
CA GLU A 450 -31.64 3.86 -5.77
C GLU A 450 -32.07 4.45 -7.12
N ILE A 451 -31.43 4.04 -8.23
CA ILE A 451 -31.77 4.52 -9.57
C ILE A 451 -33.23 4.20 -9.93
N LYS A 452 -33.70 2.95 -9.77
CA LYS A 452 -35.11 2.63 -10.09
C LYS A 452 -36.10 3.32 -9.14
N THR A 453 -35.75 3.46 -7.86
CA THR A 453 -36.60 4.09 -6.85
C THR A 453 -36.77 5.58 -7.10
N ASN A 454 -35.66 6.31 -7.29
CA ASN A 454 -35.66 7.74 -7.58
C ASN A 454 -36.29 8.08 -8.94
N ALA A 455 -36.29 7.14 -9.90
CA ALA A 455 -36.97 7.30 -11.18
C ALA A 455 -38.49 7.02 -11.14
N ASN A 456 -39.04 6.44 -10.07
CA ASN A 456 -40.44 5.97 -10.02
C ASN A 456 -41.16 6.41 -8.73
N ASN A 457 -41.62 7.66 -8.72
CA ASN A 457 -42.35 8.31 -7.62
C ASN A 457 -43.69 7.63 -7.23
N GLY A 458 -43.62 6.46 -6.59
CA GLY A 458 -44.78 5.76 -6.02
C GLY A 458 -44.81 4.23 -6.16
N LYS A 459 -43.82 3.60 -6.82
CA LYS A 459 -43.73 2.12 -6.85
C LYS A 459 -42.79 1.60 -5.77
N ILE A 460 -43.24 0.60 -5.03
CA ILE A 460 -42.42 -0.16 -4.08
C ILE A 460 -41.69 -1.26 -4.86
N TYR A 461 -40.38 -1.29 -4.78
CA TYR A 461 -39.52 -2.36 -5.29
C TYR A 461 -38.90 -3.12 -4.11
N ALA A 462 -38.66 -4.43 -4.26
CA ALA A 462 -37.89 -5.17 -3.26
C ALA A 462 -36.40 -5.15 -3.63
N LYS A 463 -35.51 -5.04 -2.63
CA LYS A 463 -34.06 -5.06 -2.87
C LYS A 463 -33.56 -6.38 -3.46
N SER A 464 -34.33 -7.46 -3.33
CA SER A 464 -34.12 -8.73 -4.04
C SER A 464 -34.10 -8.56 -5.56
N ASP A 465 -34.88 -7.63 -6.10
CA ASP A 465 -35.14 -7.47 -7.54
C ASP A 465 -34.02 -6.68 -8.26
N HIS A 466 -32.90 -6.55 -7.55
CA HIS A 466 -31.71 -5.77 -7.89
C HIS A 466 -30.40 -6.52 -7.61
N LEU A 467 -30.48 -7.76 -7.09
CA LEU A 467 -29.35 -8.66 -7.05
C LEU A 467 -28.89 -8.96 -8.48
N LEU A 468 -27.60 -8.80 -8.73
CA LEU A 468 -26.97 -9.04 -10.02
C LEU A 468 -27.06 -10.52 -10.37
N CYS A 469 -27.25 -10.84 -11.65
CA CYS A 469 -26.99 -12.19 -12.14
C CYS A 469 -25.48 -12.45 -12.26
N LEU A 470 -25.11 -13.68 -12.64
CA LEU A 470 -23.70 -14.08 -12.74
C LEU A 470 -22.95 -13.24 -13.80
N ASP A 471 -23.60 -12.97 -14.93
CA ASP A 471 -23.06 -12.14 -16.02
C ASP A 471 -22.92 -10.67 -15.59
N ASP A 472 -23.96 -10.08 -14.98
CA ASP A 472 -23.92 -8.72 -14.42
C ASP A 472 -22.76 -8.56 -13.44
N LEU A 473 -22.58 -9.54 -12.54
CA LEU A 473 -21.53 -9.54 -11.52
C LEU A 473 -20.13 -9.70 -12.14
N PHE A 474 -19.98 -10.55 -13.16
CA PHE A 474 -18.72 -10.72 -13.88
C PHE A 474 -18.29 -9.40 -14.55
N ASP A 475 -19.19 -8.75 -15.29
CA ASP A 475 -18.87 -7.52 -16.03
C ASP A 475 -18.46 -6.37 -15.11
N ILE A 476 -19.20 -6.11 -14.02
CA ILE A 476 -18.81 -5.06 -13.07
C ILE A 476 -17.54 -5.44 -12.31
N SER A 477 -17.32 -6.72 -12.02
CA SER A 477 -16.09 -7.18 -11.35
C SER A 477 -14.88 -7.03 -12.26
N LEU A 478 -15.02 -7.26 -13.57
CA LEU A 478 -13.98 -7.02 -14.56
C LEU A 478 -13.60 -5.55 -14.63
N ILE A 479 -14.58 -4.64 -14.59
CA ILE A 479 -14.34 -3.18 -14.52
C ILE A 479 -13.59 -2.80 -13.24
N VAL A 480 -14.04 -3.30 -12.08
CA VAL A 480 -13.42 -3.01 -10.77
C VAL A 480 -12.02 -3.63 -10.64
N LEU A 481 -11.77 -4.77 -11.29
CA LEU A 481 -10.46 -5.41 -11.37
C LEU A 481 -9.48 -4.62 -12.28
N VAL A 482 -9.96 -4.11 -13.42
CA VAL A 482 -9.16 -3.26 -14.32
C VAL A 482 -8.83 -1.91 -13.68
N LEU A 483 -9.70 -1.39 -12.81
CA LEU A 483 -9.40 -0.22 -11.97
C LEU A 483 -8.29 -0.51 -10.95
N ALA A 484 -8.38 -1.62 -10.22
CA ALA A 484 -7.39 -2.06 -9.22
C ALA A 484 -6.03 -2.44 -9.80
N ALA A 485 -5.99 -2.91 -11.06
CA ALA A 485 -4.78 -3.22 -11.81
C ALA A 485 -3.70 -4.08 -11.08
N PRO A 486 -4.07 -5.16 -10.35
CA PRO A 486 -3.11 -5.95 -9.55
C PRO A 486 -2.05 -6.61 -10.44
N VAL A 487 -0.78 -6.25 -10.23
CA VAL A 487 0.32 -6.46 -11.18
C VAL A 487 0.65 -7.95 -11.35
N SER A 488 0.77 -8.67 -10.23
CA SER A 488 1.19 -10.08 -10.22
C SER A 488 0.05 -11.08 -10.47
N LEU A 489 -1.19 -10.61 -10.66
CA LEU A 489 -2.39 -11.45 -10.56
C LEU A 489 -2.37 -12.66 -11.52
N LYS A 490 -2.01 -12.46 -12.79
CA LYS A 490 -1.96 -13.55 -13.77
C LYS A 490 -1.09 -14.71 -13.26
N ALA A 491 0.14 -14.40 -12.84
CA ALA A 491 1.07 -15.39 -12.34
C ALA A 491 0.57 -16.07 -11.05
N MET A 492 -0.13 -15.33 -10.18
CA MET A 492 -0.71 -15.90 -8.95
C MET A 492 -1.87 -16.85 -9.23
N VAL A 493 -2.75 -16.54 -10.18
CA VAL A 493 -3.78 -17.50 -10.64
C VAL A 493 -3.12 -18.76 -11.20
N GLU A 494 -2.16 -18.62 -12.11
CA GLU A 494 -1.44 -19.75 -12.73
C GLU A 494 -0.63 -20.60 -11.72
N GLN A 495 -0.14 -20.01 -10.64
CA GLN A 495 0.57 -20.75 -9.58
C GLN A 495 -0.36 -21.34 -8.50
N PHE A 496 -1.55 -20.79 -8.29
CA PHE A 496 -2.52 -21.31 -7.31
C PHE A 496 -3.48 -22.35 -7.89
N GLU A 497 -3.85 -22.24 -9.17
CA GLU A 497 -4.78 -23.14 -9.88
C GLU A 497 -4.55 -24.64 -9.61
N PRO A 498 -3.31 -25.18 -9.63
CA PRO A 498 -3.06 -26.62 -9.38
C PRO A 498 -3.45 -27.13 -7.97
N TYR A 499 -3.71 -26.22 -7.02
CA TYR A 499 -4.02 -26.54 -5.63
C TYR A 499 -5.51 -26.34 -5.27
N ILE A 500 -6.30 -25.69 -6.13
CA ILE A 500 -7.63 -25.17 -5.78
C ILE A 500 -8.62 -26.30 -5.48
N GLU A 501 -8.85 -27.21 -6.44
CA GLU A 501 -9.78 -28.33 -6.28
C GLU A 501 -9.38 -29.24 -5.10
N SER A 502 -8.07 -29.44 -4.90
CA SER A 502 -7.52 -30.34 -3.90
C SER A 502 -7.48 -29.76 -2.48
N LEU A 503 -7.90 -28.52 -2.28
CA LEU A 503 -8.06 -27.92 -0.95
C LEU A 503 -9.45 -28.17 -0.32
N GLU A 504 -10.40 -28.77 -1.06
CA GLU A 504 -11.76 -29.07 -0.59
C GLU A 504 -12.42 -27.83 0.08
N MET A 505 -12.37 -26.69 -0.62
CA MET A 505 -12.82 -25.40 -0.11
C MET A 505 -14.35 -25.30 -0.03
N THR A 506 -14.87 -24.22 0.58
CA THR A 506 -16.30 -23.93 0.48
C THR A 506 -16.64 -23.40 -0.92
N ALA A 507 -17.85 -23.67 -1.40
CA ALA A 507 -18.28 -23.31 -2.76
C ALA A 507 -18.16 -21.80 -3.07
N GLU A 508 -18.24 -20.92 -2.07
CA GLU A 508 -18.03 -19.47 -2.21
C GLU A 508 -16.57 -19.13 -2.56
N LEU A 509 -15.60 -19.88 -2.03
CA LEU A 509 -14.17 -19.70 -2.31
C LEU A 509 -13.78 -20.31 -3.67
N GLU A 510 -14.36 -21.46 -4.03
CA GLU A 510 -14.21 -22.06 -5.36
C GLU A 510 -14.84 -21.17 -6.45
N PHE A 511 -16.03 -20.62 -6.19
CA PHE A 511 -16.66 -19.61 -7.04
C PHE A 511 -15.78 -18.36 -7.18
N ALA A 512 -15.21 -17.86 -6.08
CA ALA A 512 -14.30 -16.72 -6.11
C ALA A 512 -13.06 -17.00 -6.98
N PHE A 513 -12.42 -18.16 -6.84
CA PHE A 513 -11.30 -18.54 -7.71
C PHE A 513 -11.72 -18.65 -9.19
N THR A 514 -12.85 -19.30 -9.45
CA THR A 514 -13.39 -19.50 -10.80
C THR A 514 -13.64 -18.15 -11.49
N ASN A 515 -14.20 -17.17 -10.78
CA ASN A 515 -14.44 -15.82 -11.32
C ASN A 515 -13.13 -15.07 -11.62
N ILE A 516 -12.15 -15.07 -10.70
CA ILE A 516 -10.89 -14.35 -10.93
C ILE A 516 -10.03 -15.02 -12.02
N SER A 517 -10.03 -16.35 -12.11
CA SER A 517 -9.40 -17.07 -13.22
C SER A 517 -10.09 -16.75 -14.56
N ALA A 518 -11.43 -16.78 -14.61
CA ALA A 518 -12.19 -16.40 -15.80
C ALA A 518 -11.95 -14.94 -16.23
N MET A 519 -11.86 -13.99 -15.29
CA MET A 519 -11.53 -12.59 -15.60
C MET A 519 -10.10 -12.45 -16.16
N VAL A 520 -9.10 -13.08 -15.53
CA VAL A 520 -7.71 -13.08 -16.02
C VAL A 520 -7.61 -13.70 -17.42
N LYS A 521 -8.27 -14.84 -17.62
CA LYS A 521 -8.34 -15.53 -18.91
C LYS A 521 -8.98 -14.65 -19.98
N HIS A 522 -10.13 -14.03 -19.68
CA HIS A 522 -10.82 -13.11 -20.58
C HIS A 522 -9.92 -11.94 -21.00
N ILE A 523 -9.23 -11.30 -20.05
CA ILE A 523 -8.27 -10.21 -20.32
C ILE A 523 -7.12 -10.69 -21.23
N MET A 524 -6.65 -11.93 -21.07
CA MET A 524 -5.53 -12.50 -21.85
C MET A 524 -5.93 -12.98 -23.25
N GLU A 525 -7.10 -13.59 -23.42
CA GLU A 525 -7.58 -14.16 -24.69
C GLU A 525 -8.26 -13.10 -25.59
N MET A 526 -8.73 -11.98 -25.02
CA MET A 526 -9.33 -10.87 -25.78
C MET A 526 -8.39 -10.33 -26.87
N ASP A 527 -8.91 -10.15 -28.09
CA ASP A 527 -8.29 -9.30 -29.10
C ASP A 527 -8.53 -7.83 -28.73
N ILE A 528 -7.54 -7.20 -28.09
CA ILE A 528 -7.63 -5.81 -27.66
C ILE A 528 -7.70 -4.84 -28.83
N SER A 529 -7.10 -5.15 -30.00
CA SER A 529 -7.19 -4.23 -31.15
C SER A 529 -8.63 -4.11 -31.64
N ASN A 530 -9.31 -5.25 -31.78
CA ASN A 530 -10.72 -5.28 -32.16
C ASN A 530 -11.65 -4.81 -31.02
N PHE A 531 -11.39 -5.18 -29.76
CA PHE A 531 -12.19 -4.73 -28.62
C PHE A 531 -12.12 -3.21 -28.41
N MET A 532 -10.93 -2.60 -28.49
CA MET A 532 -10.74 -1.15 -28.36
C MET A 532 -11.39 -0.36 -29.51
N ASN A 533 -11.54 -0.97 -30.70
CA ASN A 533 -12.25 -0.34 -31.81
C ASN A 533 -13.78 -0.41 -31.60
N ALA A 534 -14.32 -1.58 -31.29
CA ALA A 534 -15.73 -1.74 -30.94
C ALA A 534 -16.14 -0.91 -29.71
N ALA A 535 -15.23 -0.71 -28.74
CA ALA A 535 -15.44 0.14 -27.58
C ALA A 535 -15.59 1.64 -27.94
N LYS A 536 -14.83 2.13 -28.93
CA LYS A 536 -15.01 3.50 -29.46
C LYS A 536 -16.35 3.64 -30.16
N GLU A 537 -16.74 2.65 -30.97
CA GLU A 537 -18.04 2.65 -31.67
C GLU A 537 -19.20 2.70 -30.67
N ARG A 538 -19.18 1.86 -29.62
CA ARG A 538 -20.16 1.90 -28.52
C ARG A 538 -20.18 3.24 -27.78
N THR A 539 -19.01 3.82 -27.52
CA THR A 539 -18.90 5.12 -26.82
C THR A 539 -19.46 6.26 -27.68
N ASN A 540 -19.13 6.30 -28.97
CA ASN A 540 -19.64 7.30 -29.91
C ASN A 540 -21.17 7.21 -30.04
N GLN A 541 -21.71 5.99 -30.22
CA GLN A 541 -23.16 5.74 -30.29
C GLN A 541 -23.93 6.22 -29.05
N PHE A 542 -23.28 6.27 -27.88
CA PHE A 542 -23.88 6.84 -26.67
C PHE A 542 -23.80 8.37 -26.62
N VAL A 543 -22.71 8.97 -27.13
CA VAL A 543 -22.56 10.44 -27.21
C VAL A 543 -23.51 11.06 -28.24
N ASP A 544 -23.85 10.32 -29.30
CA ASP A 544 -24.86 10.71 -30.29
C ASP A 544 -26.32 10.67 -29.75
N ILE A 545 -26.55 10.19 -28.52
CA ILE A 545 -27.86 10.26 -27.85
C ILE A 545 -28.00 11.65 -27.22
N ASP A 546 -28.77 12.52 -27.89
CA ASP A 546 -29.01 13.92 -27.53
C ASP A 546 -29.12 14.16 -25.99
N PRO A 547 -28.21 14.94 -25.39
CA PRO A 547 -28.23 15.23 -23.95
C PRO A 547 -29.44 16.08 -23.52
N LEU A 548 -30.20 16.66 -24.45
CA LEU A 548 -31.44 17.39 -24.17
C LEU A 548 -32.71 16.51 -24.27
N ARG A 549 -32.60 15.29 -24.83
CA ARG A 549 -33.72 14.38 -25.14
C ARG A 549 -34.93 15.05 -25.81
N ILE A 550 -34.70 15.95 -26.76
CA ILE A 550 -35.78 16.61 -27.51
C ILE A 550 -36.30 15.61 -28.56
N MET A 551 -37.25 14.77 -28.16
CA MET A 551 -37.93 13.86 -29.08
C MET A 551 -38.71 14.65 -30.14
N SER A 552 -38.61 14.18 -31.39
CA SER A 552 -39.40 14.60 -32.56
C SER A 552 -40.86 14.17 -32.49
#